data_AF-A0A1G1LNB2-F1
#
_entry.id   AF-A0A1G1LNB2-F1
#
_cell.length_a   1.000
_cell.length_b   1.000
_cell.length_c   1.000
_cell.angle_alpha   90.00
_cell.angle_beta   90.00
_cell.angle_gamma   90.00
#
_symmetry.space_group_name_H-M   'P 1'
#
loop_
_entity.id
_entity.type
_entity.pdbx_description
1 polymer ?
#
loop_
_entity_poly.entity_id
_entity_poly.type
_entity_poly.pdbx_seq_one_letter_code
_entity_poly.pdbx_strand_id
1 'polypeptide(L)'
;MFLLDDIILAPLKGTVWLGKKIRDHVNEKMYNIPAIKEDLKFLEERFHAGQISKKEFEEREDLLLKRLEEAKAYEELKAQGQER
;
A
#
# COMPACT_ATOMS: atom_id res chain seq x y z
N MET A 1 -30.12 -0.35 6.42
CA MET A 1 -29.53 -0.73 7.71
C MET A 1 -29.08 -2.17 7.59
N PHE A 2 -27.83 -2.39 7.19
CA PHE A 2 -27.05 -3.64 7.13
C PHE A 2 -25.70 -3.15 6.58
N LEU A 3 -24.57 -3.27 7.26
CA LEU A 3 -23.74 -4.47 7.26
C LEU A 3 -22.78 -4.37 8.44
N LEU A 4 -23.17 -4.99 9.55
CA LEU A 4 -22.33 -5.33 10.70
C LEU A 4 -21.83 -6.77 10.54
N ASP A 5 -21.52 -7.21 9.31
CA ASP A 5 -21.29 -8.63 9.02
C ASP A 5 -19.83 -9.07 9.06
N ASP A 6 -18.84 -8.18 8.95
CA ASP A 6 -17.46 -8.62 8.71
C ASP A 6 -16.49 -8.51 9.90
N ILE A 7 -17.00 -8.26 11.10
CA ILE A 7 -16.13 -8.31 12.30
C ILE A 7 -15.72 -9.75 12.66
N ILE A 8 -16.32 -10.76 12.02
CA ILE A 8 -16.12 -12.19 12.33
C ILE A 8 -15.13 -12.88 11.38
N LEU A 9 -14.85 -12.38 10.17
CA LEU A 9 -13.83 -12.95 9.27
C LEU A 9 -12.47 -12.25 9.30
N ALA A 10 -12.31 -11.25 10.17
CA ALA A 10 -11.10 -10.46 10.31
C ALA A 10 -9.81 -11.22 10.73
N PRO A 11 -9.81 -12.37 11.45
CA PRO A 11 -8.54 -12.94 11.90
C PRO A 11 -7.84 -13.82 10.84
N LEU A 12 -8.54 -14.26 9.76
CA LEU A 12 -7.98 -15.23 8.82
C LEU A 12 -7.29 -14.60 7.59
N LYS A 13 -7.53 -13.32 7.30
CA LYS A 13 -6.95 -12.65 6.11
C LYS A 13 -5.80 -11.68 6.44
N GLY A 14 -5.58 -11.35 7.72
CA GLY A 14 -4.54 -10.41 8.19
C GLY A 14 -3.15 -11.03 8.35
N THR A 15 -3.05 -12.29 8.76
CA THR A 15 -1.77 -12.95 9.12
C THR A 15 -0.95 -13.40 7.91
N VAL A 16 -1.58 -13.71 6.78
CA VAL A 16 -0.86 -14.06 5.54
C VAL A 16 -0.25 -12.81 4.87
N TRP A 17 -0.80 -11.61 5.13
CA TRP A 17 -0.28 -10.34 4.60
C TRP A 17 1.02 -9.90 5.27
N LEU A 18 1.12 -10.08 6.59
CA LEU A 18 2.29 -9.66 7.37
C LEU A 18 3.54 -10.50 7.05
N GLY A 19 3.36 -11.76 6.66
CA GLY A 19 4.48 -12.67 6.39
C GLY A 19 5.21 -12.45 5.07
N LYS A 20 4.58 -11.85 4.05
CA LYS A 20 5.18 -11.73 2.70
C LYS A 20 5.81 -10.36 2.43
N LYS A 21 5.19 -9.26 2.89
CA LYS A 21 5.70 -7.89 2.65
C LYS A 21 6.98 -7.56 3.43
N ILE A 22 7.23 -8.25 4.55
CA ILE A 22 8.44 -8.06 5.37
C ILE A 22 9.69 -8.73 4.73
N ARG A 23 9.52 -9.74 3.85
CA ARG A 23 10.66 -10.52 3.37
C ARG A 23 11.48 -9.85 2.26
N ASP A 24 10.91 -8.98 1.45
CA ASP A 24 11.65 -8.34 0.34
C ASP A 24 12.16 -6.91 0.65
N HIS A 25 11.80 -6.34 1.81
CA HIS A 25 12.22 -4.99 2.20
C HIS A 25 13.47 -4.95 3.11
N VAL A 26 14.31 -5.97 3.06
CA VAL A 26 15.56 -5.99 3.84
C VAL A 26 16.64 -5.10 3.22
N ASN A 27 16.55 -4.71 1.94
CA ASN A 27 17.55 -3.84 1.34
C ASN A 27 16.93 -2.59 0.71
N GLU A 28 17.13 -1.50 1.43
CA GLU A 28 17.23 -0.13 0.94
C GLU A 28 15.96 0.56 0.42
N LYS A 29 15.72 1.71 1.07
CA LYS A 29 15.01 2.91 0.58
C LYS A 29 13.50 2.93 0.81
N MET A 30 13.16 3.75 1.79
CA MET A 30 11.84 4.31 2.12
C MET A 30 11.16 5.08 0.97
N TYR A 31 11.68 5.05 -0.27
CA TYR A 31 11.16 5.80 -1.42
C TYR A 31 11.20 5.00 -2.72
N ASN A 32 10.90 3.70 -2.66
CA ASN A 32 10.85 2.88 -3.86
C ASN A 32 9.47 3.03 -4.56
N ILE A 33 9.35 4.04 -5.44
CA ILE A 33 8.15 4.30 -6.27
C ILE A 33 7.54 3.02 -6.89
N PRO A 34 8.31 2.12 -7.53
CA PRO A 34 7.74 0.90 -8.08
C PRO A 34 7.16 -0.04 -7.00
N ALA A 35 7.78 -0.14 -5.82
CA ALA A 35 7.22 -0.93 -4.71
C ALA A 35 5.86 -0.38 -4.24
N ILE A 36 5.72 0.95 -4.17
CA ILE A 36 4.44 1.60 -3.82
C ILE A 36 3.36 1.31 -4.90
N LYS A 37 3.75 1.28 -6.18
CA LYS A 37 2.84 0.93 -7.28
C LYS A 37 2.42 -0.54 -7.25
N GLU A 38 3.34 -1.45 -6.93
CA GLU A 38 3.03 -2.87 -6.74
C GLU A 38 2.06 -3.08 -5.57
N ASP A 39 2.26 -2.34 -4.49
CA ASP A 39 1.37 -2.35 -3.34
C ASP A 39 -0.05 -1.89 -3.68
N LEU A 40 -0.20 -0.84 -4.50
CA LEU A 40 -1.49 -0.36 -5.00
C LEU A 40 -2.18 -1.42 -5.86
N LYS A 41 -1.45 -2.03 -6.80
CA LYS A 41 -2.00 -3.11 -7.65
C LYS A 41 -2.48 -4.29 -6.82
N PHE A 42 -1.70 -4.69 -5.82
CA PHE A 42 -2.07 -5.78 -4.95
C PHE A 42 -3.30 -5.46 -4.08
N LEU A 43 -3.43 -4.21 -3.64
CA LEU A 43 -4.60 -3.73 -2.91
C LEU A 43 -5.87 -3.82 -3.78
N GLU A 44 -5.77 -3.43 -5.06
CA GLU A 44 -6.85 -3.53 -6.05
C GLU A 44 -7.28 -4.98 -6.31
N GLU A 45 -6.32 -5.89 -6.54
CA GLU A 45 -6.58 -7.32 -6.71
C GLU A 45 -7.33 -7.92 -5.51
N ARG A 46 -7.01 -7.48 -4.29
CA ARG A 46 -7.70 -7.93 -3.08
C ARG A 46 -9.11 -7.41 -2.97
N PHE A 47 -9.35 -6.17 -3.36
CA PHE A 47 -10.69 -5.61 -3.40
C PHE A 47 -11.56 -6.36 -4.41
N HIS A 48 -11.05 -6.60 -5.62
CA HIS A 48 -11.73 -7.40 -6.63
C HIS A 48 -11.97 -8.85 -6.20
N ALA A 49 -11.06 -9.44 -5.44
CA ALA A 49 -11.21 -10.78 -4.87
C ALA A 49 -12.15 -10.85 -3.65
N GLY A 50 -12.78 -9.74 -3.24
CA GLY A 50 -13.64 -9.68 -2.05
C GLY A 50 -12.89 -9.99 -0.75
N GLN A 51 -11.57 -9.76 -0.73
CA GLN A 51 -10.73 -10.01 0.45
C GLN A 51 -10.69 -8.85 1.43
N ILE A 52 -11.00 -7.64 0.96
CA ILE A 52 -11.08 -6.40 1.74
C ILE A 52 -12.36 -5.65 1.38
N SER A 53 -12.86 -4.84 2.30
CA SER A 53 -14.04 -4.00 2.05
C SER A 53 -13.68 -2.77 1.21
N LYS A 54 -14.68 -2.14 0.60
CA LYS A 54 -14.49 -0.88 -0.15
C LYS A 54 -13.88 0.22 0.72
N LYS A 55 -14.37 0.38 1.96
CA LYS A 55 -13.84 1.37 2.90
C LYS A 55 -12.37 1.11 3.21
N GLU A 56 -12.01 -0.15 3.46
CA GLU A 56 -10.63 -0.53 3.77
C GLU A 56 -9.70 -0.39 2.55
N PHE A 57 -10.24 -0.60 1.34
CA PHE A 57 -9.54 -0.30 0.09
C PHE A 57 -9.26 1.21 -0.02
N GLU A 58 -10.29 2.05 0.10
CA GLU A 58 -10.18 3.52 -0.04
C GLU A 58 -9.22 4.13 1.00
N GLU A 59 -9.30 3.73 2.27
CA GLU A 59 -8.40 4.23 3.34
C GLU A 59 -6.93 3.86 3.08
N ARG A 60 -6.68 2.67 2.50
CA ARG A 60 -5.32 2.20 2.21
C ARG A 60 -4.77 2.75 0.90
N GLU A 61 -5.63 2.93 -0.09
CA GLU A 61 -5.28 3.53 -1.37
C GLU A 61 -4.80 4.96 -1.16
N ASP A 62 -5.52 5.76 -0.36
CA ASP A 62 -5.14 7.14 -0.03
C ASP A 62 -3.76 7.22 0.63
N LEU A 63 -3.47 6.33 1.59
CA LEU A 63 -2.18 6.26 2.25
C LEU A 63 -1.02 5.91 1.30
N LEU A 64 -1.25 4.98 0.37
CA LEU A 64 -0.25 4.57 -0.62
C LEU A 64 -0.02 5.66 -1.68
N LEU A 65 -1.09 6.34 -2.12
CA LEU A 65 -1.00 7.45 -3.05
C LEU A 65 -0.25 8.63 -2.42
N LYS A 66 -0.54 8.98 -1.17
CA LYS A 66 0.19 10.03 -0.46
C LYS A 66 1.69 9.73 -0.37
N ARG A 67 2.05 8.49 -0.05
CA ARG A 67 3.45 8.03 -0.03
C ARG A 67 4.11 8.10 -1.41
N LEU A 68 3.36 7.80 -2.47
CA LEU A 68 3.84 7.89 -3.84
C LEU A 68 4.14 9.35 -4.23
N GLU A 69 3.30 10.29 -3.82
CA GLU A 69 3.52 11.73 -4.03
C GLU A 69 4.76 12.21 -3.27
N GLU A 70 4.89 11.85 -1.99
CA GLU A 70 6.08 12.19 -1.18
C GLU A 70 7.37 11.63 -1.79
N ALA A 71 7.32 10.39 -2.29
CA ALA A 71 8.47 9.76 -2.95
C ALA A 71 8.86 10.46 -4.25
N LYS A 72 7.88 10.86 -5.07
CA LYS A 72 8.15 11.61 -6.30
C LYS A 72 8.74 12.99 -6.01
N ALA A 73 8.14 13.73 -5.07
CA ALA A 73 8.62 15.05 -4.68
C ALA A 73 10.07 14.99 -4.17
N TYR A 74 10.42 13.96 -3.39
CA TYR A 74 11.77 13.75 -2.91
C TYR A 74 12.78 13.50 -4.06
N GLU A 75 12.43 12.64 -5.02
CA GLU A 75 13.28 12.36 -6.19
C GLU A 75 13.47 13.62 -7.06
N GLU A 76 12.44 14.44 -7.24
CA GLU A 76 12.50 15.70 -7.97
C GLU A 76 13.39 16.74 -7.28
N LEU A 77 13.29 16.88 -5.96
CA LEU A 77 14.15 17.78 -5.18
C LEU A 77 15.61 17.34 -5.23
N LYS A 78 15.86 16.03 -5.14
CA LYS A 78 17.21 15.47 -5.24
C LYS A 78 17.82 15.72 -6.62
N ALA A 79 17.05 15.51 -7.68
CA ALA A 79 17.50 15.78 -9.04
C ALA A 79 17.91 17.25 -9.23
N GLN A 80 17.10 18.19 -8.75
CA GLN A 80 17.39 19.64 -8.83
C GLN A 80 18.61 20.08 -8.01
N GLY A 81 18.89 19.39 -6.90
CA GLY A 81 20.05 19.68 -6.05
C GLY A 81 21.38 19.14 -6.59
N GLN A 82 21.37 18.16 -7.50
CA GLN A 82 22.58 17.60 -8.10
C GLN A 82 23.09 18.39 -9.32
N GLU A 83 22.32 19.34 -9.84
CA GLU A 83 22.67 20.17 -11.01
C GLU A 83 23.24 21.56 -10.65
N ARG A 84 23.54 21.85 -9.38
CA ARG A 84 24.14 23.13 -8.94
C ARG A 84 25.56 23.02 -8.39
#